data_AF-A0A438XY47-F1
#
_entry.id   AF-A0A438XY47-F1
#
_cell.length_a   1.000
_cell.length_b   1.000
_cell.length_c   1.000
_cell.angle_alpha   90.00
_cell.angle_beta   90.00
_cell.angle_gamma   90.00
#
_symmetry.space_group_name_H-M   'P 1'
#
loop_
_entity.id
_entity.type
_entity.pdbx_description
1 polymer ?
#
loop_
_entity_poly.entity_id
_entity_poly.type
_entity_poly.pdbx_seq_one_letter_code
_entity_poly.pdbx_strand_id
1 'polypeptide(L)' 'MIKKCLFPAAGYGTRFLPITKTIPKEMLPIVDKPLIQYAV' A
#
# COMPACT_ATOMS: atom_id res chain seq x y z
N MET A 1 3.32 11.93 -24.23
CA MET A 1 2.55 12.14 -22.97
C MET A 1 2.13 10.78 -22.43
N ILE A 2 2.62 10.39 -21.26
CA ILE A 2 2.24 9.13 -20.61
C ILE A 2 1.09 9.41 -19.64
N LYS A 3 -0.01 8.66 -19.76
CA LYS A 3 -1.22 8.84 -18.92
C LYS A 3 -1.57 7.63 -18.06
N LYS A 4 -0.79 6.55 -18.16
CA LYS A 4 -1.06 5.28 -17.48
C LYS A 4 0.12 4.94 -16.58
N CYS A 5 -0.19 4.54 -15.35
CA CYS A 5 0.77 4.06 -14.37
C CYS A 5 0.24 2.74 -13.79
N LEU A 6 1.16 1.88 -13.35
CA LEU A 6 0.87 0.58 -12.76
C LEU A 6 1.45 0.53 -11.35
N PHE A 7 0.61 0.18 -10.38
CA PHE A 7 1.02 -0.06 -8.99
C PHE A 7 0.92 -1.56 -8.66
N PRO A 8 2.04 -2.29 -8.55
CA PRO A 8 2.01 -3.69 -8.16
C PRO A 8 1.71 -3.82 -6.65
N ALA A 9 0.47 -4.16 -6.31
CA ALA A 9 -0.03 -4.25 -4.93
C ALA A 9 -0.57 -5.66 -4.54
N ALA A 10 -0.04 -6.72 -5.16
CA ALA A 10 -0.55 -8.10 -5.00
C ALA A 10 0.15 -8.92 -3.89
N GLY A 11 1.03 -8.31 -3.09
CA GLY A 11 1.84 -9.05 -2.11
C GLY A 11 1.15 -9.21 -0.74
N TYR A 12 1.30 -10.39 -0.11
CA TYR A 12 0.73 -10.70 1.21
C TYR A 12 1.33 -9.95 2.41
N GLY A 13 2.24 -8.99 2.21
CA GLY A 13 2.74 -8.13 3.29
C GLY A 13 3.53 -8.82 4.41
N THR A 14 4.09 -10.02 4.21
CA THR A 14 4.69 -10.85 5.27
C THR A 14 5.80 -10.18 6.11
N ARG A 15 6.47 -9.16 5.57
CA ARG A 15 7.53 -8.39 6.27
C ARG A 15 7.00 -7.41 7.32
N PHE A 16 5.70 -7.12 7.29
CA PHE A 16 5.01 -6.20 8.19
C PHE A 16 3.97 -6.93 9.07
N LEU A 17 4.10 -8.25 9.21
CA LEU A 17 3.30 -9.00 10.16
C LEU A 17 3.63 -8.54 11.59
N PRO A 18 2.63 -8.51 12.50
CA PRO A 18 1.27 -9.03 12.36
C PRO A 18 0.27 -8.07 11.68
N ILE A 19 0.67 -6.82 11.44
CA ILE A 19 -0.23 -5.73 11.05
C ILE A 19 -0.89 -6.02 9.69
N THR A 20 -0.12 -6.58 8.76
CA THR A 20 -0.58 -6.89 7.40
C THR A 20 -1.36 -8.20 7.28
N LYS A 21 -1.70 -8.86 8.39
CA LYS A 21 -2.46 -10.12 8.36
C LYS A 21 -3.90 -9.92 7.88
N THR A 22 -4.51 -8.78 8.20
CA THR A 22 -5.91 -8.45 7.88
C THR A 22 -6.04 -7.22 7.00
N ILE A 23 -4.97 -6.44 6.83
CA ILE A 23 -4.96 -5.19 6.09
C ILE A 23 -3.80 -5.22 5.07
N PRO A 24 -3.98 -4.80 3.81
CA PRO A 24 -2.89 -4.65 2.85
C PRO A 24 -1.83 -3.66 3.33
N LYS A 25 -0.56 -3.87 2.94
CA LYS A 25 0.54 -2.98 3.34
C LYS A 25 0.39 -1.55 2.79
N GLU A 26 -0.26 -1.40 1.64
CA GLU A 26 -0.51 -0.11 0.97
C GLU A 26 -1.56 0.73 1.69
N MET A 27 -2.37 0.11 2.56
CA MET A 27 -3.40 0.78 3.37
C MET A 27 -2.90 1.14 4.77
N LEU A 28 -1.63 0.87 5.10
CA LEU A 28 -1.07 1.26 6.38
C LEU A 28 -1.07 2.80 6.52
N PRO A 29 -1.55 3.34 7.66
CA PRO A 29 -1.60 4.78 7.86
C PRO A 29 -0.20 5.36 8.06
N ILE A 30 0.11 6.41 7.32
CA ILE A 30 1.16 7.38 7.62
C ILE A 30 0.44 8.58 8.24
N VAL A 31 0.61 8.76 9.55
CA VAL A 31 -0.10 9.76 10.36
C VAL A 31 -1.62 9.58 10.28
N ASP A 32 -2.28 10.24 9.33
CA ASP A 32 -3.74 10.30 9.15
C ASP A 32 -4.20 9.71 7.80
N LYS A 33 -3.28 9.35 6.90
CA LYS A 33 -3.59 8.93 5.52
C LYS A 33 -2.97 7.58 5.17
N PRO A 34 -3.65 6.73 4.39
CA PRO A 34 -3.06 5.47 3.93
C PRO A 34 -1.90 5.73 2.96
N LEU A 35 -0.88 4.87 3.03
CA LEU A 35 0.35 4.98 2.24
C LEU A 35 0.10 5.12 0.73
N ILE A 36 -0.92 4.44 0.19
CA ILE A 36 -1.27 4.51 -1.24
C ILE A 36 -1.59 5.93 -1.72
N GLN A 37 -2.09 6.82 -0.86
CA GLN A 37 -2.41 8.21 -1.23
C GLN A 37 -1.17 9.06 -1.52
N TYR A 38 0.01 8.65 -1.05
CA TYR A 38 1.26 9.32 -1.37
C TYR A 38 1.87 8.85 -2.69
N ALA A 39 1.38 7.73 -3.24
CA ALA A 39 1.84 7.16 -4.49
C ALA A 39 1.02 7.61 -5.70
N VAL A 40 -0.17 8.19 -5.47
CA VAL A 40 -1.10 8.73 -6.49
C VAL A 40 -0.75 10.18 -6.83
#